data_AF-A0A356UF72-F1
#
_entry.id   AF-A0A356UF72-F1
#
_cell.length_a   1.000
_cell.length_b   1.000
_cell.length_c   1.000
_cell.angle_alpha   90.00
_cell.angle_beta   90.00
_cell.angle_gamma   90.00
#
_symmetry.space_group_name_H-M   'P 1'
#
loop_
_entity.id
_entity.type
_entity.pdbx_description
1 polymer ?
#
loop_
_entity_poly.entity_id
_entity_poly.type
_entity_poly.pdbx_seq_one_letter_code
_entity_poly.pdbx_strand_id
1 'polypeptide(L)' 'MFTGTTIIAVKKGEETAIAGDGQVTFGQNTVMKSNANKTRRLYDGNVIAGFAGAVADAFTLFAKFEEKLKQSGG' A
#
# COMPACT_ATOMS: atom_id res chain seq x y z
N MET A 1 7.04 -13.19 14.45
CA MET A 1 5.64 -13.28 13.96
C MET A 1 5.27 -11.88 13.48
N PHE A 2 4.85 -11.75 12.22
CA PHE A 2 4.84 -10.50 11.45
C PHE A 2 3.98 -9.40 12.08
N THR A 3 4.54 -8.19 12.23
CA THR A 3 3.73 -6.98 12.36
C THR A 3 3.09 -6.72 11.01
N GLY A 4 1.80 -7.02 10.89
CA GLY A 4 1.06 -6.91 9.63
C GLY A 4 0.76 -5.45 9.28
N THR A 5 0.84 -5.15 7.99
CA THR A 5 0.24 -3.93 7.44
C THR A 5 -1.26 -4.16 7.25
N THR A 6 -2.09 -3.25 7.71
CA THR A 6 -3.53 -3.24 7.44
C THR A 6 -3.83 -2.19 6.39
N ILE A 7 -4.43 -2.61 5.28
CA ILE A 7 -4.98 -1.73 4.25
C ILE A 7 -6.49 -1.92 4.23
N ILE A 8 -7.24 -0.82 4.24
CA ILE A 8 -8.69 -0.80 4.10
C ILE A 8 -9.09 0.11 2.93
N ALA A 9 -10.19 -0.22 2.27
CA ALA A 9 -10.78 0.61 1.24
C ALA A 9 -12.29 0.72 1.45
N VAL A 10 -12.84 1.89 1.16
CA VAL A 10 -14.29 2.17 1.19
C VAL A 10 -14.67 2.84 -0.12
N LYS A 11 -15.75 2.37 -0.74
CA LYS A 11 -16.37 3.00 -1.91
C LYS A 11 -17.74 3.54 -1.52
N LYS A 12 -18.00 4.81 -1.84
CA LYS A 12 -19.30 5.46 -1.64
C LYS A 12 -19.69 6.16 -2.93
N GLY A 13 -20.65 5.59 -3.65
CA GLY A 13 -21.02 6.06 -4.99
C GLY A 13 -19.83 5.93 -5.95
N GLU A 14 -19.45 7.06 -6.55
CA GLU A 14 -18.30 7.16 -7.47
C GLU A 14 -16.98 7.43 -6.76
N GLU A 15 -17.01 7.75 -5.46
CA GLU A 15 -15.82 8.07 -4.69
C GLU A 15 -15.23 6.83 -4.01
N THR A 16 -13.90 6.73 -3.98
CA THR A 16 -13.18 5.66 -3.29
C THR A 16 -12.11 6.25 -2.38
N ALA A 17 -12.05 5.77 -1.15
CA ALA A 17 -11.01 6.09 -0.18
C ALA A 17 -10.24 4.80 0.16
N ILE A 18 -8.92 4.94 0.33
CA ILE A 18 -8.03 3.87 0.78
C ILE A 18 -7.14 4.39 1.88
N ALA A 19 -6.95 3.60 2.92
CA ALA A 19 -6.12 3.94 4.06
C ALA A 19 -5.26 2.73 4.47
N GLY A 20 -4.08 3.02 4.99
CA GLY A 20 -3.21 2.04 5.62
C GLY A 20 -2.85 2.49 7.02
N ASP A 21 -2.57 1.54 7.91
CA ASP A 21 -2.00 1.88 9.22
C ASP A 21 -0.61 2.53 9.05
N GLY A 22 -0.22 3.38 10.00
CA GLY A 22 1.05 4.10 9.94
C GLY A 22 2.20 3.43 10.69
N GLN A 23 1.98 2.24 11.26
CA GLN A 23 2.91 1.59 12.17
C GLN A 23 4.05 0.91 11.42
N VAL A 24 5.28 1.26 11.79
CA VAL A 24 6.51 0.54 11.42
C VAL A 24 7.08 -0.09 12.68
N THR A 25 7.23 -1.40 12.67
CA THR A 25 7.79 -2.15 13.82
C THR A 25 9.13 -2.75 13.44
N PHE A 26 10.10 -2.63 14.34
CA PHE A 26 11.43 -3.21 14.24
C PHE A 26 11.61 -4.29 15.31
N GLY A 27 12.15 -5.44 14.90
CA GLY A 27 12.15 -6.63 15.74
C GLY A 27 10.72 -7.13 16.00
N GLN A 28 10.46 -7.62 17.21
CA GLN A 28 9.14 -8.19 17.55
C GLN A 28 8.17 -7.14 18.11
N ASN A 29 8.66 -6.13 18.85
CA ASN A 29 7.79 -5.30 19.69
C ASN A 29 8.07 -3.78 19.64
N THR A 30 9.06 -3.32 18.87
CA THR A 30 9.47 -1.90 18.92
C THR A 30 8.84 -1.12 17.79
N VAL A 31 7.84 -0.29 18.07
CA VAL A 31 7.27 0.64 17.09
C VAL A 31 8.25 1.79 16.88
N MET A 32 8.81 1.90 15.67
CA MET A 32 9.79 2.93 15.32
C MET A 32 9.16 4.19 14.73
N LYS A 33 7.98 4.08 14.10
CA LYS A 33 7.33 5.22 13.43
C LYS A 33 5.83 4.98 13.32
N SER A 34 5.04 6.03 13.51
CA SER A 34 3.56 6.02 13.43
C SER A 34 2.99 6.69 12.18
N ASN A 35 3.83 7.32 11.34
CA ASN A 35 3.43 8.12 10.17
C ASN A 35 3.87 7.51 8.84
N ALA A 36 3.95 6.17 8.73
CA ALA A 36 4.24 5.56 7.43
C ALA A 36 3.05 5.70 6.49
N ASN A 37 3.28 6.19 5.28
CA ASN A 37 2.30 6.08 4.21
C ASN A 37 2.51 4.75 3.48
N LYS A 38 1.56 3.82 3.65
CA LYS A 38 1.60 2.48 3.05
C LYS A 38 0.76 2.36 1.77
N THR A 39 0.19 3.48 1.32
CA THR A 39 -0.49 3.59 0.04
C THR A 39 0.40 4.34 -0.95
N ARG A 40 0.24 4.02 -2.23
CA ARG A 40 0.97 4.68 -3.32
C ARG A 40 0.04 4.95 -4.47
N ARG A 41 0.24 6.09 -5.11
CA ARG A 41 -0.40 6.41 -6.39
C ARG A 41 0.39 5.81 -7.54
N LEU A 42 -0.32 5.16 -8.45
CA LEU A 42 0.15 4.46 -9.64
C LEU A 42 -0.54 5.03 -10.87
N TYR A 43 -0.05 4.68 -12.06
CA TYR A 43 -0.66 5.06 -13.34
C TYR A 43 -1.01 6.55 -13.41
N ASP A 44 0.02 7.38 -13.29
CA ASP A 44 -0.06 8.84 -13.33
C ASP A 44 -1.02 9.46 -12.31
N GLY A 45 -1.24 8.78 -11.19
CA GLY A 45 -2.07 9.27 -10.08
C GLY A 45 -3.51 8.78 -10.10
N ASN A 46 -3.92 8.09 -11.16
CA ASN A 46 -5.30 7.63 -11.37
C ASN A 46 -5.64 6.38 -10.56
N VAL A 47 -4.64 5.60 -10.14
CA VAL A 47 -4.83 4.39 -9.33
C VAL A 47 -4.17 4.59 -7.97
N ILE A 48 -4.85 4.15 -6.90
CA ILE A 48 -4.25 4.08 -5.55
C ILE A 48 -4.18 2.62 -5.13
N ALA A 49 -3.01 2.17 -4.70
CA ALA A 49 -2.77 0.81 -4.27
C ALA A 49 -2.06 0.75 -2.90
N GLY A 50 -2.30 -0.31 -2.14
CA GLY A 50 -1.62 -0.62 -0.89
C GLY A 50 -1.54 -2.14 -0.72
N PHE A 51 -0.40 -2.64 -0.25
CA PHE A 51 -0.16 -4.07 -0.06
C PHE A 51 0.02 -4.39 1.44
N ALA A 52 -0.77 -5.33 1.94
CA ALA A 52 -0.56 -5.92 3.26
C ALA A 52 0.54 -6.99 3.17
N GLY A 53 1.65 -6.81 3.90
CA GLY A 53 2.77 -7.73 3.86
C GLY A 53 4.09 -7.07 4.28
N ALA A 54 5.20 -7.76 4.00
CA ALA A 54 6.53 -7.22 4.24
C ALA A 54 6.81 -6.01 3.32
N VAL A 55 7.53 -5.03 3.85
CA VAL A 55 7.84 -3.79 3.14
C VAL A 55 8.61 -4.05 1.83
N ALA A 56 9.53 -5.02 1.83
CA ALA A 56 10.32 -5.39 0.65
C ALA A 56 9.46 -5.98 -0.49
N ASP A 57 8.50 -6.84 -0.16
CA ASP A 57 7.59 -7.43 -1.14
C ASP A 57 6.66 -6.38 -1.74
N ALA A 58 6.17 -5.44 -0.90
CA ALA A 58 5.32 -4.34 -1.36
C ALA A 58 5.99 -3.49 -2.45
N PHE A 59 7.28 -3.15 -2.30
CA PHE A 59 8.01 -2.41 -3.34
C PHE A 59 8.06 -3.16 -4.68
N THR A 60 8.30 -4.47 -4.62
CA THR A 60 8.35 -5.32 -5.82
C THR A 60 6.98 -5.41 -6.48
N LEU A 61 5.91 -5.59 -5.69
CA LEU A 61 4.54 -5.65 -6.18
C LEU A 61 4.09 -4.34 -6.82
N PHE A 62 4.46 -3.19 -6.24
CA PHE A 62 4.18 -1.89 -6.86
C PHE A 62 4.82 -1.76 -8.24
N ALA A 63 6.09 -2.15 -8.39
CA ALA A 63 6.78 -2.08 -9.68
C ALA A 63 6.12 -2.97 -10.73
N LYS A 64 5.82 -4.22 -10.39
CA LYS A 64 5.13 -5.17 -11.28
C LYS A 64 3.73 -4.69 -11.66
N PHE A 65 3.00 -4.12 -10.70
CA PHE A 65 1.64 -3.66 -10.96
C PHE A 65 1.63 -2.43 -11.86
N GLU A 66 2.52 -1.46 -11.63
CA GLU A 66 2.70 -0.28 -12.50
C GLU A 66 3.03 -0.69 -13.95
N GLU A 67 3.92 -1.66 -14.12
CA GLU A 67 4.27 -2.19 -15.43
C GLU A 67 3.05 -2.80 -16.13
N LYS A 68 2.27 -3.62 -15.42
CA LYS A 68 1.08 -4.27 -15.96
C LYS A 68 -0.04 -3.28 -16.29
N LEU A 69 -0.29 -2.29 -15.42
CA LEU A 69 -1.25 -1.22 -15.68
C LEU A 69 -0.92 -0.48 -16.97
N LYS A 70 0.36 -0.14 -17.18
CA LYS A 70 0.81 0.52 -18.42
C LYS A 70 0.65 -0.36 -19.65
N GLN A 71 0.98 -1.65 -19.56
CA GLN A 71 0.82 -2.61 -20.65
C GLN A 71 -0.65 -2.80 -21.06
N SER A 72 -1.56 -2.77 -20.09
CA SER A 72 -3.00 -2.96 -20.31
C SER A 72 -3.76 -1.68 -20.65
N GLY A 73 -3.12 -0.51 -20.57
CA GLY A 73 -3.75 0.78 -20.88
C GLY A 73 -4.64 1.34 -19.76
N GLY A 74 -4.46 0.86 -18.52
CA GLY A 74 -5.29 1.21 -17.36
C GLY A 74 -6.19 0.08 -16.92
#